data_AF-A0A936YG94-F1
#
_entry.id   AF-A0A936YG94-F1
#
_cell.length_a   1.000
_cell.length_b   1.000
_cell.length_c   1.000
_cell.angle_alpha   90.00
_cell.angle_beta   90.00
_cell.angle_gamma   90.00
#
_symmetry.space_group_name_H-M   'P 1'
#
loop_
_entity.id
_entity.type
_entity.pdbx_description
1 polymer ?
#
loop_
_entity_poly.entity_id
_entity_poly.type
_entity_poly.pdbx_seq_one_letter_code
_entity_poly.pdbx_strand_id
1 'polypeptide(L)'
;MARSYGTAAQLLVLKENTYGTPPSGNYEKMSFFSSSLGAEQPLINDAVLGLGREPHAPFRDVMKADGDLVVAVEPRDFGRWLQFLMGASTDVGVAATGSITFTANPSAGHTITLNGVIWTLVTSGASGNQTNIGANLNATLTQLATDLNASSNTSLTPASYTSGSGKLNITFKTNGATGNNFTLASGHANGMVSGPTLSGGGYIHTYISGIPTLPSFTAEVGHLNVPAYFVNTGCMLGSMDMDFQRSGSAKATLKIMAQGETLNTVSGGGTPTTRLYKPFSQFNGSILRNGVPLANITGAKFTYSNGLLIVPNLRPDALIDAIDPTQITINGSVDLRFADTTLLSDATNGNAIELQLQYQFPGLDGNNFLLNWTFHSVHLPRPKMPINGPGGVQASFNWQAAYNDNLSKSATVTLKNDVSAYA
;
A
#
# COMPACT_ATOMS: atom_id res chain seq x y z
N MET A 1 34.13 15.03 -18.85
CA MET A 1 33.59 13.94 -17.99
C MET A 1 32.11 14.21 -17.76
N ALA A 2 31.24 13.23 -18.03
CA ALA A 2 29.83 13.33 -17.67
C ALA A 2 29.69 13.36 -16.14
N ARG A 3 28.69 14.09 -15.63
CA ARG A 3 28.38 14.15 -14.19
C ARG A 3 27.06 13.45 -13.94
N SER A 4 26.99 12.67 -12.87
CA SER A 4 25.74 12.07 -12.43
C SER A 4 24.87 13.11 -11.72
N TYR A 5 23.56 13.04 -11.96
CA TYR A 5 22.55 13.89 -11.31
C TYR A 5 21.47 12.98 -10.73
N GLY A 6 20.86 13.36 -9.60
CA GLY A 6 19.79 12.56 -8.98
C GLY A 6 18.58 12.33 -9.88
N THR A 7 18.31 13.23 -10.83
CA THR A 7 17.26 13.07 -11.86
C THR A 7 17.53 11.94 -12.86
N ALA A 8 18.80 11.51 -12.97
CA ALA A 8 19.24 10.39 -13.79
C ALA A 8 19.58 9.15 -12.95
N ALA A 9 19.23 9.16 -11.66
CA ALA A 9 19.34 7.99 -10.80
C ALA A 9 18.12 7.08 -11.00
N GLN A 10 18.33 5.79 -10.83
CA GLN A 10 17.30 4.77 -10.97
C GLN A 10 17.44 3.76 -9.85
N LEU A 11 16.31 3.32 -9.31
CA LEU A 11 16.22 2.21 -8.39
C LEU A 11 15.48 1.07 -9.08
N LEU A 12 16.11 -0.09 -9.13
CA LEU A 12 15.53 -1.33 -9.62
C LEU A 12 15.52 -2.36 -8.50
N VAL A 13 14.42 -3.10 -8.35
CA VAL A 13 14.34 -4.19 -7.38
C VAL A 13 13.75 -5.44 -8.01
N LEU A 14 14.22 -6.59 -7.56
CA LEU A 14 13.60 -7.87 -7.87
C LEU A 14 13.83 -8.85 -6.72
N LYS A 15 12.79 -9.62 -6.38
CA LYS A 15 12.85 -10.67 -5.35
C LYS A 15 13.86 -11.74 -5.74
N GLU A 16 14.66 -12.19 -4.78
CA GLU A 16 15.62 -13.27 -4.98
C GLU A 16 14.94 -14.64 -4.86
N ASN A 17 15.39 -15.59 -5.68
CA ASN A 17 15.04 -17.00 -5.50
C ASN A 17 15.96 -17.69 -4.47
N THR A 18 17.17 -17.17 -4.31
CA THR A 18 18.18 -17.67 -3.38
C THR A 18 18.91 -16.48 -2.79
N TYR A 19 19.02 -16.45 -1.46
CA TYR A 19 19.63 -15.35 -0.72
C TYR A 19 21.01 -14.99 -1.27
N GLY A 20 21.23 -13.71 -1.54
CA GLY A 20 22.53 -13.19 -2.00
C GLY A 20 22.81 -13.40 -3.49
N THR A 21 21.91 -14.08 -4.22
CA THR A 21 22.08 -14.36 -5.66
C THR A 21 21.17 -13.46 -6.49
N PRO A 22 21.72 -12.58 -7.36
CA PRO A 22 20.92 -11.68 -8.15
C PRO A 22 20.04 -12.44 -9.14
N PRO A 23 18.72 -12.19 -9.17
CA PRO A 23 17.81 -12.87 -10.07
C PRO A 23 18.02 -12.43 -11.53
N SER A 24 17.79 -13.32 -12.48
CA SER A 24 17.67 -12.95 -13.90
C SER A 24 16.27 -12.43 -14.20
N GLY A 25 16.14 -11.46 -15.10
CA GLY A 25 14.85 -11.04 -15.65
C GLY A 25 14.68 -9.53 -15.66
N ASN A 26 13.42 -9.10 -15.77
CA ASN A 26 13.05 -7.69 -15.78
C ASN A 26 12.79 -7.22 -14.36
N TYR A 27 13.60 -6.26 -13.90
CA TYR A 27 13.44 -5.70 -12.56
C TYR A 27 12.30 -4.68 -12.53
N GLU A 28 11.73 -4.46 -11.36
CA GLU A 28 10.73 -3.42 -11.15
C GLU A 28 11.42 -2.08 -10.89
N LYS A 29 11.10 -1.06 -11.68
CA LYS A 29 11.60 0.29 -11.45
C LYS A 29 10.77 0.99 -10.38
N MET A 30 11.41 1.35 -9.28
CA MET A 30 10.77 1.92 -8.11
C MET A 30 10.98 3.44 -8.04
N SER A 31 9.97 4.14 -7.55
CA SER A 31 10.05 5.58 -7.25
C SER A 31 10.64 5.81 -5.85
N PHE A 32 11.62 6.70 -5.74
CA PHE A 32 12.33 6.99 -4.48
C PHE A 32 12.73 8.47 -4.39
N PHE A 33 12.93 8.95 -3.16
CA PHE A 33 13.37 10.32 -2.86
C PHE A 33 14.85 10.39 -2.50
N SER A 34 15.37 9.37 -1.82
CA SER A 34 16.78 9.27 -1.43
C SER A 34 17.14 7.82 -1.14
N SER A 35 18.41 7.48 -1.30
CA SER A 35 19.00 6.20 -0.91
C SER A 35 20.37 6.47 -0.30
N SER A 36 20.65 5.81 0.82
CA SER A 36 22.00 5.65 1.37
C SER A 36 22.44 4.19 1.37
N LEU A 37 21.70 3.31 0.68
CA LEU A 37 22.02 1.89 0.60
C LEU A 37 23.33 1.72 -0.17
N GLY A 38 24.28 1.04 0.44
CA GLY A 38 25.50 0.60 -0.23
C GLY A 38 26.45 -0.10 0.73
N ALA A 39 27.58 -0.54 0.18
CA ALA A 39 28.61 -1.21 0.99
C ALA A 39 29.72 -0.25 1.43
N GLU A 40 30.13 -0.38 2.69
CA GLU A 40 31.34 0.22 3.23
C GLU A 40 32.28 -0.85 3.79
N GLN A 41 33.58 -0.59 3.68
CA GLN A 41 34.63 -1.45 4.24
C GLN A 41 35.63 -0.56 4.97
N PRO A 42 35.59 -0.51 6.32
CA PRO A 42 36.50 0.33 7.08
C PRO A 42 37.93 -0.25 7.06
N LEU A 43 38.88 0.60 7.46
CA LEU A 43 40.28 0.24 7.62
C LEU A 43 40.61 0.09 9.10
N ILE A 44 41.32 -0.99 9.44
CA ILE A 44 41.82 -1.26 10.80
C ILE A 44 43.30 -0.90 10.84
N ASN A 45 43.69 -0.15 11.87
CA ASN A 45 45.10 0.17 12.09
C ASN A 45 45.91 -1.07 12.47
N ASP A 46 47.11 -1.18 11.93
CA ASP A 46 48.07 -2.19 12.36
C ASP A 46 48.68 -1.76 13.71
N ALA A 47 48.39 -2.51 14.77
CA ALA A 47 48.85 -2.24 16.13
C ALA A 47 50.14 -3.00 16.51
N VAL A 48 50.89 -3.51 15.53
CA VAL A 48 52.16 -4.21 15.78
C VAL A 48 53.14 -3.32 16.55
N LEU A 49 53.56 -3.81 17.73
CA LEU A 49 54.48 -3.11 18.62
C LEU A 49 55.94 -3.41 18.24
N GLY A 50 56.83 -2.43 18.48
CA GLY A 50 58.28 -2.62 18.34
C GLY A 50 58.90 -2.24 16.99
N LEU A 51 58.11 -1.69 16.06
CA LEU A 51 58.58 -1.29 14.72
C LEU A 51 58.79 0.23 14.52
N GLY A 52 58.72 1.01 15.59
CA GLY A 52 58.96 2.45 15.58
C GLY A 52 57.72 3.28 15.94
N ARG A 53 57.75 4.58 15.60
CA ARG A 53 56.67 5.54 15.90
C ARG A 53 55.80 5.89 14.70
N GLU A 54 56.21 5.47 13.50
CA GLU A 54 55.47 5.74 12.27
C GLU A 54 54.30 4.76 12.12
N PRO A 55 53.16 5.20 11.54
CA PRO A 55 52.02 4.33 11.31
C PRO A 55 52.29 3.31 10.22
N HIS A 56 51.75 2.11 10.41
CA HIS A 56 51.86 1.00 9.47
C HIS A 56 50.68 1.00 8.50
N ALA A 57 50.82 0.26 7.38
CA ALA A 57 49.75 0.15 6.41
C ALA A 57 48.53 -0.55 7.05
N PRO A 58 47.32 0.04 6.97
CA PRO A 58 46.14 -0.53 7.59
C PRO A 58 45.61 -1.76 6.84
N PHE A 59 44.84 -2.59 7.54
CA PHE A 59 44.12 -3.74 6.97
C PHE A 59 42.67 -3.36 6.62
N ARG A 60 42.05 -4.09 5.70
CA ARG A 60 40.61 -3.97 5.43
C ARG A 60 39.82 -4.80 6.46
N ASP A 61 38.75 -4.22 6.99
CA ASP A 61 37.81 -4.90 7.87
C ASP A 61 36.76 -5.70 7.06
N VAL A 62 35.80 -6.33 7.75
CA VAL A 62 34.60 -6.90 7.17
C VAL A 62 33.76 -5.84 6.44
N MET A 63 33.06 -6.27 5.39
CA MET A 63 32.17 -5.40 4.64
C MET A 63 30.83 -5.28 5.36
N LYS A 64 30.29 -4.05 5.42
CA LYS A 64 28.92 -3.79 5.87
C LYS A 64 28.13 -3.21 4.71
N ALA A 65 26.98 -3.79 4.42
CA ALA A 65 26.08 -3.30 3.39
C ALA A 65 24.71 -3.05 4.01
N ASP A 66 24.39 -1.79 4.24
CA ASP A 66 23.12 -1.37 4.83
C ASP A 66 22.79 0.06 4.42
N GLY A 67 21.58 0.50 4.71
CA GLY A 67 21.19 1.89 4.54
C GLY A 67 19.70 2.12 4.50
N ASP A 68 19.36 3.40 4.42
CA ASP A 68 17.98 3.85 4.36
C ASP A 68 17.58 4.15 2.91
N LEU A 69 16.35 3.78 2.56
CA LEU A 69 15.70 4.13 1.31
C LEU A 69 14.38 4.85 1.61
N VAL A 70 14.24 6.09 1.14
CA VAL A 70 13.00 6.86 1.30
C VAL A 70 12.17 6.72 0.03
N VAL A 71 11.02 6.07 0.13
CA VAL A 71 10.13 5.77 -1.00
C VAL A 71 8.82 6.53 -0.89
N ALA A 72 8.14 6.66 -2.03
CA ALA A 72 6.77 7.15 -2.04
C ALA A 72 5.80 6.05 -1.59
N VAL A 73 4.82 6.45 -0.79
CA VAL A 73 3.68 5.58 -0.48
C VAL A 73 2.66 5.80 -1.60
N GLU A 74 2.61 4.86 -2.52
CA GLU A 74 1.71 4.88 -3.66
C GLU A 74 0.99 3.51 -3.79
N PRO A 75 -0.10 3.40 -4.57
CA PRO A 75 -0.92 2.20 -4.51
C PRO A 75 -0.36 0.96 -5.21
N ARG A 76 0.57 1.07 -6.18
CA ARG A 76 0.89 -0.01 -7.13
C ARG A 76 2.25 -0.67 -6.94
N ASP A 77 3.27 0.08 -6.57
CA ASP A 77 4.62 -0.41 -6.26
C ASP A 77 4.79 -0.63 -4.75
N PHE A 78 4.05 0.06 -3.88
CA PHE A 78 4.19 -0.07 -2.42
C PHE A 78 3.88 -1.49 -1.90
N GLY A 79 3.02 -2.24 -2.60
CA GLY A 79 2.80 -3.66 -2.30
C GLY A 79 4.06 -4.52 -2.40
N ARG A 80 5.05 -4.13 -3.23
CA ARG A 80 6.36 -4.80 -3.29
C ARG A 80 7.18 -4.56 -2.02
N TRP A 81 7.13 -3.35 -1.46
CA TRP A 81 7.78 -3.05 -0.19
C TRP A 81 7.11 -3.76 0.98
N LEU A 82 5.78 -3.82 0.99
CA LEU A 82 5.03 -4.61 1.98
C LEU A 82 5.39 -6.09 1.87
N GLN A 83 5.58 -6.60 0.65
CA GLN A 83 6.02 -7.97 0.43
C GLN A 83 7.41 -8.23 1.02
N PHE A 84 8.36 -7.30 0.85
CA PHE A 84 9.68 -7.43 1.45
C PHE A 84 9.67 -7.31 2.98
N LEU A 85 8.76 -6.51 3.53
CA LEU A 85 8.65 -6.28 4.97
C LEU A 85 7.92 -7.41 5.71
N MET A 86 6.88 -7.98 5.10
CA MET A 86 5.91 -8.86 5.78
C MET A 86 5.70 -10.20 5.06
N GLY A 87 6.32 -10.39 3.89
CA GLY A 87 6.18 -11.55 3.02
C GLY A 87 4.99 -11.52 2.07
N ALA A 88 4.65 -12.69 1.52
CA ALA A 88 3.61 -12.79 0.51
C ALA A 88 2.24 -12.34 1.04
N SER A 89 1.50 -11.62 0.20
CA SER A 89 0.11 -11.28 0.47
C SER A 89 -0.85 -12.43 0.15
N THR A 90 -2.00 -12.42 0.81
CA THR A 90 -3.18 -13.12 0.33
C THR A 90 -3.97 -12.17 -0.57
N ASP A 91 -4.19 -12.57 -1.82
CA ASP A 91 -4.78 -11.72 -2.85
C ASP A 91 -6.23 -12.14 -3.16
N VAL A 92 -7.16 -11.20 -3.13
CA VAL A 92 -8.57 -11.43 -3.44
C VAL A 92 -9.04 -10.42 -4.48
N GLY A 93 -9.53 -10.91 -5.62
CA GLY A 93 -10.14 -10.08 -6.64
C GLY A 93 -11.48 -9.49 -6.17
N VAL A 94 -11.72 -8.23 -6.50
CA VAL A 94 -12.96 -7.49 -6.19
C VAL A 94 -13.64 -7.09 -7.50
N ALA A 95 -14.94 -7.34 -7.59
CA ALA A 95 -15.75 -6.92 -8.73
C ALA A 95 -15.96 -5.39 -8.74
N ALA A 96 -15.99 -4.80 -9.95
CA ALA A 96 -16.43 -3.42 -10.11
C ALA A 96 -17.93 -3.31 -9.89
N THR A 97 -18.36 -2.24 -9.23
CA THR A 97 -19.77 -1.98 -8.92
C THR A 97 -20.17 -0.56 -9.28
N GLY A 98 -21.46 -0.36 -9.46
CA GLY A 98 -22.06 0.94 -9.70
C GLY A 98 -23.57 0.86 -9.55
N SER A 99 -24.22 2.01 -9.61
CA SER A 99 -25.67 2.07 -9.55
C SER A 99 -26.24 3.22 -10.36
N ILE A 100 -27.52 3.09 -10.71
CA ILE A 100 -28.35 4.19 -11.19
C ILE A 100 -29.44 4.39 -10.14
N THR A 101 -29.45 5.57 -9.51
CA THR A 101 -30.44 5.94 -8.49
C THR A 101 -31.57 6.72 -9.12
N PHE A 102 -32.81 6.31 -8.88
CA PHE A 102 -34.01 6.95 -9.42
C PHE A 102 -34.77 7.65 -8.29
N THR A 103 -35.20 8.89 -8.53
CA THR A 103 -35.97 9.69 -7.56
C THR A 103 -37.49 9.59 -7.79
N ALA A 104 -37.91 9.05 -8.94
CA ALA A 104 -39.31 8.84 -9.30
C ALA A 104 -39.44 7.61 -10.23
N ASN A 105 -40.65 7.10 -10.40
CA ASN A 105 -40.92 6.04 -11.36
C ASN A 105 -40.66 6.56 -12.79
N PRO A 106 -39.93 5.82 -13.66
CA PRO A 106 -39.71 6.25 -15.04
C PRO A 106 -41.02 6.32 -15.86
N SER A 107 -41.05 7.22 -16.83
CA SER A 107 -42.14 7.36 -17.79
C SER A 107 -41.85 6.56 -19.06
N ALA A 108 -42.89 6.27 -19.84
CA ALA A 108 -42.73 5.57 -21.12
C ALA A 108 -41.80 6.35 -22.07
N GLY A 109 -40.90 5.63 -22.74
CA GLY A 109 -39.89 6.20 -23.62
C GLY A 109 -38.62 6.67 -22.90
N HIS A 110 -38.59 6.70 -21.56
CA HIS A 110 -37.35 6.91 -20.82
C HIS A 110 -36.35 5.80 -21.13
N THR A 111 -35.07 6.15 -21.17
CA THR A 111 -33.99 5.22 -21.47
C THR A 111 -32.89 5.28 -20.43
N ILE A 112 -32.19 4.16 -20.25
CA ILE A 112 -30.85 4.12 -19.65
C ILE A 112 -29.87 3.58 -20.69
N THR A 113 -28.57 3.78 -20.49
CA THR A 113 -27.53 3.20 -21.33
C THR A 113 -26.51 2.49 -20.46
N LEU A 114 -26.28 1.22 -20.77
CA LEU A 114 -25.37 0.34 -20.04
C LEU A 114 -24.37 -0.24 -21.04
N ASN A 115 -23.09 0.05 -20.85
CA ASN A 115 -22.01 -0.41 -21.71
C ASN A 115 -22.29 -0.19 -23.23
N GLY A 116 -22.80 1.01 -23.55
CA GLY A 116 -23.19 1.41 -24.91
C GLY A 116 -24.56 0.91 -25.39
N VAL A 117 -25.25 0.04 -24.65
CA VAL A 117 -26.57 -0.48 -25.02
C VAL A 117 -27.66 0.42 -24.45
N ILE A 118 -28.50 0.98 -25.33
CA ILE A 118 -29.71 1.73 -24.94
C ILE A 118 -30.80 0.73 -24.53
N TRP A 119 -31.36 0.93 -23.35
CA TRP A 119 -32.47 0.16 -22.81
C TRP A 119 -33.68 1.06 -22.56
N THR A 120 -34.85 0.71 -23.08
CA THR A 120 -36.04 1.57 -23.06
C THR A 120 -37.11 1.07 -22.09
N LEU A 121 -37.66 1.96 -21.28
CA LEU A 121 -38.79 1.68 -20.39
C LEU A 121 -40.10 1.96 -21.13
N VAL A 122 -41.00 0.97 -21.18
CA VAL A 122 -42.26 1.02 -21.94
C VAL A 122 -43.46 0.73 -21.04
N THR A 123 -44.65 1.22 -21.41
CA THR A 123 -45.87 1.00 -20.61
C THR A 123 -46.28 -0.47 -20.57
N SER A 124 -46.19 -1.16 -21.72
CA SER A 124 -46.52 -2.57 -21.87
C SER A 124 -45.88 -3.13 -23.15
N GLY A 125 -45.88 -4.46 -23.31
CA GLY A 125 -45.42 -5.12 -24.54
C GLY A 125 -43.90 -5.11 -24.74
N ALA A 126 -43.11 -4.96 -23.68
CA ALA A 126 -41.65 -4.97 -23.75
C ALA A 126 -41.10 -6.18 -24.53
N SER A 127 -40.15 -5.92 -25.43
CA SER A 127 -39.40 -6.92 -26.18
C SER A 127 -37.95 -6.47 -26.40
N GLY A 128 -37.02 -7.42 -26.51
CA GLY A 128 -35.60 -7.10 -26.71
C GLY A 128 -35.02 -6.25 -25.57
N ASN A 129 -34.42 -5.09 -25.90
CA ASN A 129 -33.81 -4.19 -24.93
C ASN A 129 -34.83 -3.25 -24.28
N GLN A 130 -35.90 -3.82 -23.71
CA GLN A 130 -37.00 -3.06 -23.12
C GLN A 130 -37.47 -3.68 -21.80
N THR A 131 -38.07 -2.84 -20.96
CA THR A 131 -38.71 -3.25 -19.71
C THR A 131 -40.07 -2.61 -19.55
N ASN A 132 -41.06 -3.38 -19.08
CA ASN A 132 -42.37 -2.85 -18.72
C ASN A 132 -42.30 -2.04 -17.42
N ILE A 133 -42.90 -0.86 -17.40
CA ILE A 133 -43.02 -0.02 -16.21
C ILE A 133 -44.03 -0.65 -15.25
N GLY A 134 -43.62 -0.80 -13.99
CA GLY A 134 -44.46 -1.33 -12.92
C GLY A 134 -45.30 -0.26 -12.22
N ALA A 135 -46.19 -0.72 -11.33
CA ALA A 135 -47.10 0.14 -10.57
C ALA A 135 -46.41 1.19 -9.67
N ASN A 136 -45.15 0.93 -9.29
CA ASN A 136 -44.31 1.84 -8.53
C ASN A 136 -42.83 1.62 -8.90
N LEU A 137 -41.96 2.52 -8.42
CA LEU A 137 -40.53 2.48 -8.73
C LEU A 137 -39.88 1.13 -8.40
N ASN A 138 -40.20 0.54 -7.25
CA ASN A 138 -39.59 -0.72 -6.85
C ASN A 138 -40.00 -1.89 -7.76
N ALA A 139 -41.26 -1.93 -8.19
CA ALA A 139 -41.75 -2.89 -9.17
C ALA A 139 -41.06 -2.71 -10.53
N THR A 140 -40.93 -1.47 -11.01
CA THR A 140 -40.23 -1.16 -12.27
C THR A 140 -38.77 -1.60 -12.22
N LEU A 141 -38.05 -1.29 -11.13
CA LEU A 141 -36.63 -1.66 -11.00
C LEU A 141 -36.42 -3.17 -10.86
N THR A 142 -37.34 -3.88 -10.20
CA THR A 142 -37.28 -5.34 -10.08
C THR A 142 -37.49 -6.01 -11.43
N GLN A 143 -38.45 -5.52 -12.22
CA GLN A 143 -38.63 -6.00 -13.59
C GLN A 143 -37.42 -5.66 -14.47
N LEU A 144 -36.89 -4.44 -14.37
CA LEU A 144 -35.70 -4.00 -15.10
C LEU A 144 -34.49 -4.90 -14.83
N ALA A 145 -34.22 -5.20 -13.55
CA ALA A 145 -33.14 -6.11 -13.19
C ALA A 145 -33.39 -7.53 -13.77
N THR A 146 -34.64 -8.01 -13.75
CA THR A 146 -35.00 -9.32 -14.31
C THR A 146 -34.72 -9.37 -15.81
N ASP A 147 -35.21 -8.39 -16.56
CA ASP A 147 -35.05 -8.35 -18.02
C ASP A 147 -33.58 -8.19 -18.42
N LEU A 148 -32.82 -7.35 -17.70
CA LEU A 148 -31.38 -7.16 -17.94
C LEU A 148 -30.58 -8.44 -17.70
N ASN A 149 -30.88 -9.20 -16.63
CA ASN A 149 -30.21 -10.49 -16.38
C ASN A 149 -30.63 -11.59 -17.37
N ALA A 150 -31.83 -11.49 -17.96
CA ALA A 150 -32.30 -12.40 -18.99
C ALA A 150 -31.79 -12.05 -20.41
N SER A 151 -31.23 -10.84 -20.58
CA SER A 151 -30.72 -10.36 -21.87
C SER A 151 -29.59 -11.25 -22.40
N SER A 152 -29.67 -11.61 -23.68
CA SER A 152 -28.60 -12.29 -24.42
C SER A 152 -27.56 -11.33 -25.02
N ASN A 153 -27.68 -10.02 -24.77
CA ASN A 153 -26.75 -9.02 -25.30
C ASN A 153 -25.38 -9.17 -24.63
N THR A 154 -24.35 -9.48 -25.42
CA THR A 154 -22.98 -9.74 -24.94
C THR A 154 -22.31 -8.55 -24.25
N SER A 155 -22.82 -7.33 -24.45
CA SER A 155 -22.34 -6.14 -23.72
C SER A 155 -22.95 -6.02 -22.32
N LEU A 156 -24.06 -6.69 -22.04
CA LEU A 156 -24.77 -6.68 -20.76
C LEU A 156 -24.54 -7.96 -19.93
N THR A 157 -24.36 -9.11 -20.57
CA THR A 157 -24.09 -10.39 -19.89
C THR A 157 -22.86 -10.42 -18.97
N PRO A 158 -21.81 -9.58 -19.13
CA PRO A 158 -20.70 -9.52 -18.20
C PRO A 158 -21.04 -8.91 -16.83
N ALA A 159 -22.22 -8.30 -16.67
CA ALA A 159 -22.70 -7.76 -15.40
C ALA A 159 -23.91 -8.52 -14.87
N SER A 160 -24.13 -8.43 -13.55
CA SER A 160 -25.36 -8.81 -12.87
C SER A 160 -26.07 -7.57 -12.37
N TYR A 161 -27.40 -7.65 -12.34
CA TYR A 161 -28.27 -6.52 -12.04
C TYR A 161 -29.19 -6.86 -10.87
N THR A 162 -29.34 -5.97 -9.91
CA THR A 162 -30.28 -6.14 -8.80
C THR A 162 -31.03 -4.85 -8.52
N SER A 163 -32.29 -4.95 -8.08
CA SER A 163 -33.00 -3.81 -7.52
C SER A 163 -32.63 -3.65 -6.03
N GLY A 164 -32.46 -2.40 -5.60
CA GLY A 164 -32.34 -2.00 -4.21
C GLY A 164 -33.10 -0.69 -4.00
N SER A 165 -33.20 -0.17 -2.77
CA SER A 165 -34.00 1.02 -2.39
C SER A 165 -33.91 2.21 -3.38
N GLY A 166 -34.76 2.22 -4.41
CA GLY A 166 -34.76 3.21 -5.49
C GLY A 166 -33.58 3.13 -6.48
N LYS A 167 -32.82 2.04 -6.50
CA LYS A 167 -31.59 1.88 -7.29
C LYS A 167 -31.62 0.62 -8.16
N LEU A 168 -31.08 0.73 -9.37
CA LEU A 168 -30.55 -0.40 -10.10
C LEU A 168 -29.07 -0.53 -9.71
N ASN A 169 -28.69 -1.61 -9.04
CA ASN A 169 -27.30 -1.92 -8.74
C ASN A 169 -26.74 -2.81 -9.85
N ILE A 170 -25.50 -2.53 -10.24
CA ILE A 170 -24.77 -3.24 -11.29
C ILE A 170 -23.47 -3.75 -10.67
N THR A 171 -23.19 -5.05 -10.83
CA THR A 171 -21.93 -5.68 -10.41
C THR A 171 -21.33 -6.41 -11.59
N PHE A 172 -20.07 -6.13 -11.92
CA PHE A 172 -19.36 -6.87 -12.96
C PHE A 172 -19.06 -8.29 -12.47
N LYS A 173 -19.33 -9.32 -13.28
CA LYS A 173 -19.23 -10.72 -12.84
C LYS A 173 -17.80 -11.20 -12.65
N THR A 174 -16.86 -10.67 -13.45
CA THR A 174 -15.44 -11.03 -13.34
C THR A 174 -14.76 -10.11 -12.34
N ASN A 175 -14.17 -10.68 -11.29
CA ASN A 175 -13.40 -9.90 -10.33
C ASN A 175 -12.13 -9.31 -10.98
N GLY A 176 -11.68 -8.16 -10.48
CA GLY A 176 -10.51 -7.44 -10.99
C GLY A 176 -10.85 -6.10 -11.62
N ALA A 177 -9.85 -5.46 -12.22
CA ALA A 177 -9.95 -4.09 -12.73
C ALA A 177 -10.75 -3.97 -14.04
N THR A 178 -10.96 -5.06 -14.79
CA THR A 178 -11.63 -5.04 -16.10
C THR A 178 -13.03 -4.42 -16.07
N GLY A 179 -13.79 -4.67 -15.00
CA GLY A 179 -15.14 -4.15 -14.85
C GLY A 179 -15.22 -2.63 -14.76
N ASN A 180 -14.11 -1.94 -14.43
CA ASN A 180 -14.07 -0.48 -14.31
C ASN A 180 -14.29 0.25 -15.64
N ASN A 181 -14.23 -0.47 -16.77
CA ASN A 181 -14.48 0.07 -18.11
C ASN A 181 -15.97 0.00 -18.50
N PHE A 182 -16.83 -0.66 -17.73
CA PHE A 182 -18.25 -0.81 -18.03
C PHE A 182 -18.99 0.53 -17.81
N THR A 183 -19.51 1.13 -18.87
CA THR A 183 -20.10 2.48 -18.82
C THR A 183 -21.53 2.50 -18.32
N LEU A 184 -21.91 3.58 -17.63
CA LEU A 184 -23.25 3.84 -17.13
C LEU A 184 -23.73 5.22 -17.59
N ALA A 185 -24.96 5.31 -18.10
CA ALA A 185 -25.65 6.57 -18.29
C ALA A 185 -27.15 6.41 -17.99
N SER A 186 -27.75 7.43 -17.40
CA SER A 186 -29.17 7.44 -17.05
C SER A 186 -30.10 7.86 -18.20
N GLY A 187 -29.55 8.14 -19.39
CA GLY A 187 -30.30 8.59 -20.56
C GLY A 187 -31.25 9.74 -20.23
N HIS A 188 -32.51 9.61 -20.66
CA HIS A 188 -33.59 10.56 -20.31
C HIS A 188 -34.46 10.07 -19.15
N ALA A 189 -34.05 9.00 -18.44
CA ALA A 189 -34.80 8.48 -17.30
C ALA A 189 -34.66 9.32 -16.02
N ASN A 190 -33.90 10.42 -16.05
CA ASN A 190 -33.62 11.32 -14.92
C ASN A 190 -33.05 10.62 -13.68
N GLY A 191 -32.40 9.47 -13.86
CA GLY A 191 -31.63 8.80 -12.82
C GLY A 191 -30.27 9.48 -12.58
N MET A 192 -29.73 9.33 -11.38
CA MET A 192 -28.37 9.73 -11.03
C MET A 192 -27.46 8.50 -11.05
N VAL A 193 -26.50 8.46 -11.98
CA VAL A 193 -25.49 7.41 -12.02
C VAL A 193 -24.45 7.62 -10.91
N SER A 194 -23.94 6.52 -10.35
CA SER A 194 -22.87 6.57 -9.34
C SER A 194 -21.55 7.10 -9.91
N GLY A 195 -21.35 6.96 -11.22
CA GLY A 195 -20.20 7.42 -11.98
C GLY A 195 -20.40 7.11 -13.47
N PRO A 196 -19.54 7.63 -14.37
CA PRO A 196 -19.60 7.35 -15.80
C PRO A 196 -19.31 5.88 -16.14
N THR A 197 -18.65 5.16 -15.23
CA THR A 197 -18.38 3.72 -15.29
C THR A 197 -18.60 3.05 -13.94
N LEU A 198 -18.63 1.72 -13.91
CA LEU A 198 -18.43 0.98 -12.67
C LEU A 198 -17.05 1.33 -12.06
N SER A 199 -16.94 1.18 -10.76
CA SER A 199 -15.70 1.45 -10.01
C SER A 199 -15.52 0.45 -8.87
N GLY A 200 -14.34 0.44 -8.27
CA GLY A 200 -14.01 -0.41 -7.14
C GLY A 200 -13.49 -1.79 -7.51
N GLY A 201 -13.47 -2.13 -8.80
CA GLY A 201 -12.91 -3.38 -9.30
C GLY A 201 -11.39 -3.36 -9.23
N GLY A 202 -10.80 -4.45 -8.75
CA GLY A 202 -9.36 -4.52 -8.50
C GLY A 202 -9.02 -5.72 -7.64
N TYR A 203 -7.98 -5.60 -6.83
CA TYR A 203 -7.48 -6.65 -5.95
C TYR A 203 -7.24 -6.08 -4.56
N ILE A 204 -7.52 -6.89 -3.55
CA ILE A 204 -7.17 -6.63 -2.17
C ILE A 204 -6.03 -7.58 -1.81
N HIS A 205 -4.90 -7.00 -1.44
CA HIS A 205 -3.72 -7.69 -0.93
C HIS A 205 -3.70 -7.56 0.59
N THR A 206 -3.67 -8.68 1.29
CA THR A 206 -3.58 -8.70 2.76
C THR A 206 -2.25 -9.28 3.21
N TYR A 207 -1.48 -8.48 3.94
CA TYR A 207 -0.21 -8.86 4.57
C TYR A 207 -0.42 -9.02 6.07
N ILE A 208 0.17 -10.05 6.67
CA ILE A 208 0.08 -10.32 8.11
C ILE A 208 1.47 -10.30 8.74
N SER A 209 1.57 -9.76 9.95
CA SER A 209 2.84 -9.75 10.70
C SER A 209 3.23 -11.14 11.19
N GLY A 210 4.52 -11.41 11.35
CA GLY A 210 5.01 -12.55 12.14
C GLY A 210 5.35 -13.79 11.34
N ILE A 211 5.52 -13.67 10.02
CA ILE A 211 6.02 -14.81 9.24
C ILE A 211 7.46 -15.13 9.62
N PRO A 212 7.86 -16.41 9.63
CA PRO A 212 9.18 -16.83 10.13
C PRO A 212 10.32 -16.55 9.15
N THR A 213 10.03 -16.37 7.86
CA THR A 213 11.03 -16.18 6.81
C THR A 213 10.62 -15.01 5.94
N LEU A 214 11.43 -13.96 5.93
CA LEU A 214 11.24 -12.82 5.04
C LEU A 214 11.89 -13.08 3.69
N PRO A 215 11.30 -12.58 2.59
CA PRO A 215 11.92 -12.68 1.28
C PRO A 215 13.12 -11.75 1.19
N SER A 216 14.22 -12.23 0.62
CA SER A 216 15.31 -11.36 0.19
C SER A 216 15.07 -10.82 -1.22
N PHE A 217 15.74 -9.73 -1.55
CA PHE A 217 15.68 -9.09 -2.85
C PHE A 217 17.04 -8.54 -3.25
N THR A 218 17.20 -8.27 -4.54
CA THR A 218 18.32 -7.51 -5.06
C THR A 218 17.83 -6.09 -5.36
N ALA A 219 18.61 -5.10 -4.94
CA ALA A 219 18.38 -3.69 -5.24
C ALA A 219 19.55 -3.14 -6.06
N GLU A 220 19.27 -2.57 -7.23
CA GLU A 220 20.25 -1.87 -8.04
C GLU A 220 20.00 -0.37 -8.00
N VAL A 221 21.01 0.38 -7.56
CA VAL A 221 21.04 1.85 -7.66
C VAL A 221 21.92 2.22 -8.86
N GLY A 222 21.26 2.65 -9.94
CA GLY A 222 21.91 2.98 -11.21
C GLY A 222 22.07 4.47 -11.44
N HIS A 223 23.22 4.88 -11.97
CA HIS A 223 23.45 6.22 -12.49
C HIS A 223 23.52 6.19 -14.02
N LEU A 224 22.52 6.74 -14.71
CA LEU A 224 22.44 6.61 -16.17
C LEU A 224 23.47 7.47 -16.92
N ASN A 225 23.83 8.64 -16.38
CA ASN A 225 24.78 9.57 -17.00
C ASN A 225 26.25 9.12 -16.84
N VAL A 226 26.52 8.25 -15.87
CA VAL A 226 27.84 7.67 -15.58
C VAL A 226 27.57 6.20 -15.30
N PRO A 227 27.73 5.29 -16.28
CA PRO A 227 27.30 3.89 -16.20
C PRO A 227 27.91 3.14 -15.01
N ALA A 228 27.27 3.29 -13.86
CA ALA A 228 27.66 2.79 -12.56
C ALA A 228 26.38 2.30 -11.90
N TYR A 229 26.33 1.00 -11.69
CA TYR A 229 25.17 0.29 -11.19
C TYR A 229 25.58 -0.48 -9.94
N PHE A 230 25.17 0.03 -8.79
CA PHE A 230 25.46 -0.54 -7.49
C PHE A 230 24.42 -1.60 -7.16
N VAL A 231 24.78 -2.87 -7.33
CA VAL A 231 23.90 -4.02 -7.16
C VAL A 231 24.10 -4.59 -5.76
N ASN A 232 23.13 -4.33 -4.89
CA ASN A 232 23.05 -4.85 -3.53
C ASN A 232 22.27 -6.17 -3.55
N THR A 233 22.89 -7.26 -3.11
CA THR A 233 22.27 -8.60 -3.07
C THR A 233 22.04 -9.05 -1.63
N GLY A 234 21.12 -9.99 -1.44
CA GLY A 234 20.73 -10.46 -0.11
C GLY A 234 20.07 -9.35 0.73
N CYS A 235 19.42 -8.37 0.08
CA CYS A 235 18.72 -7.32 0.80
C CYS A 235 17.54 -7.91 1.57
N MET A 236 17.44 -7.58 2.85
CA MET A 236 16.27 -7.83 3.69
C MET A 236 15.76 -6.51 4.25
N LEU A 237 14.44 -6.33 4.21
CA LEU A 237 13.79 -5.11 4.71
C LEU A 237 13.50 -5.24 6.20
N GLY A 238 14.29 -4.56 7.01
CA GLY A 238 14.27 -4.71 8.46
C GLY A 238 13.29 -3.80 9.17
N SER A 239 13.09 -2.59 8.67
CA SER A 239 12.15 -1.65 9.28
C SER A 239 11.49 -0.75 8.25
N MET A 240 10.26 -0.34 8.55
CA MET A 240 9.53 0.66 7.81
C MET A 240 9.00 1.71 8.77
N ASP A 241 9.42 2.96 8.55
CA ASP A 241 8.91 4.14 9.24
C ASP A 241 7.93 4.88 8.33
N MET A 242 6.76 5.23 8.85
CA MET A 242 5.77 6.03 8.14
C MET A 242 5.27 7.18 9.00
N ASP A 243 5.13 8.35 8.38
CA ASP A 243 4.57 9.55 8.98
C ASP A 243 3.23 9.93 8.34
N PHE A 244 2.32 10.40 9.18
CA PHE A 244 1.01 10.93 8.83
C PHE A 244 0.97 12.39 9.26
N GLN A 245 0.88 13.27 8.28
CA GLN A 245 0.93 14.72 8.44
C GLN A 245 -0.27 15.36 7.74
N ARG A 246 -0.44 16.67 7.94
CA ARG A 246 -1.58 17.39 7.35
C ARG A 246 -1.40 17.72 5.86
N SER A 247 -0.18 17.62 5.34
CA SER A 247 0.18 18.04 3.99
C SER A 247 1.45 17.36 3.50
N GLY A 248 1.62 17.29 2.18
CA GLY A 248 2.78 16.69 1.53
C GLY A 248 2.45 15.35 0.88
N SER A 249 3.42 14.79 0.17
CA SER A 249 3.32 13.43 -0.36
C SER A 249 3.57 12.43 0.77
N ALA A 250 2.81 11.33 0.80
CA ALA A 250 3.05 10.25 1.75
C ALA A 250 4.37 9.53 1.42
N LYS A 251 5.18 9.28 2.45
CA LYS A 251 6.51 8.67 2.33
C LYS A 251 6.68 7.55 3.34
N ALA A 252 7.59 6.62 3.02
CA ALA A 252 8.06 5.62 3.95
C ALA A 252 9.59 5.59 3.93
N THR A 253 10.20 5.47 5.09
CA THR A 253 11.65 5.22 5.21
C THR A 253 11.86 3.74 5.48
N LEU A 254 12.61 3.10 4.59
CA LEU A 254 12.89 1.67 4.59
C LEU A 254 14.31 1.47 5.08
N LYS A 255 14.51 0.65 6.12
CA LYS A 255 15.83 0.30 6.63
C LYS A 255 16.21 -1.07 6.09
N ILE A 256 17.21 -1.11 5.23
CA ILE A 256 17.61 -2.31 4.50
C ILE A 256 18.99 -2.75 5.00
N MET A 257 19.15 -4.05 5.20
CA MET A 257 20.47 -4.68 5.36
C MET A 257 20.67 -5.65 4.21
N ALA A 258 21.86 -5.68 3.64
CA ALA A 258 22.23 -6.49 2.48
C ALA A 258 23.43 -7.38 2.81
N GLN A 259 23.62 -8.42 2.00
CA GLN A 259 24.78 -9.30 2.13
C GLN A 259 26.06 -8.61 1.65
N GLY A 260 25.95 -7.87 0.54
CA GLY A 260 27.05 -7.17 -0.08
C GLY A 260 26.60 -6.36 -1.29
N GLU A 261 27.56 -5.68 -1.91
CA GLU A 261 27.35 -4.84 -3.07
C GLU A 261 28.40 -5.13 -4.15
N THR A 262 27.96 -5.12 -5.41
CA THR A 262 28.84 -5.19 -6.58
C THR A 262 28.60 -3.99 -7.49
N LEU A 263 29.67 -3.33 -7.92
CA LEU A 263 29.60 -2.26 -8.91
C LEU A 263 29.72 -2.83 -10.32
N ASN A 264 28.69 -2.61 -11.14
CA ASN A 264 28.66 -2.97 -12.55
C ASN A 264 28.69 -1.74 -13.46
N THR A 265 29.17 -1.94 -14.69
CA THR A 265 29.14 -0.92 -15.76
C THR A 265 27.90 -1.03 -16.66
N VAL A 266 27.09 -2.07 -16.48
CA VAL A 266 25.83 -2.34 -17.17
C VAL A 266 24.80 -2.76 -16.13
N SER A 267 23.55 -2.31 -16.30
CA SER A 267 22.44 -2.72 -15.44
C SER A 267 22.18 -4.23 -15.57
N GLY A 268 21.98 -4.90 -14.44
CA GLY A 268 21.50 -6.28 -14.37
C GLY A 268 19.97 -6.39 -14.55
N GLY A 269 19.25 -5.26 -14.55
CA GLY A 269 17.79 -5.20 -14.46
C GLY A 269 16.98 -5.52 -15.72
N GLY A 270 17.61 -6.08 -16.76
CA GLY A 270 16.94 -6.47 -18.01
C GLY A 270 16.24 -5.30 -18.71
N THR A 271 14.96 -5.47 -19.05
CA THR A 271 14.06 -4.39 -19.51
C THR A 271 13.13 -4.02 -18.36
N PRO A 272 13.45 -2.98 -17.55
CA PRO A 272 12.71 -2.75 -16.33
C PRO A 272 11.24 -2.45 -16.56
N THR A 273 10.37 -3.05 -15.77
CA THR A 273 8.94 -2.77 -15.78
C THR A 273 8.63 -1.56 -14.92
N THR A 274 7.71 -0.70 -15.35
CA THR A 274 7.26 0.48 -14.62
C THR A 274 5.76 0.45 -14.41
N ARG A 275 5.29 0.87 -13.24
CA ARG A 275 3.88 1.14 -12.99
C ARG A 275 3.62 2.65 -12.98
N LEU A 276 2.37 3.05 -13.20
CA LEU A 276 1.99 4.46 -13.19
C LEU A 276 2.11 5.03 -11.78
N TYR A 277 3.05 5.95 -11.60
CA TYR A 277 3.28 6.66 -10.35
C TYR A 277 2.11 7.60 -10.01
N LYS A 278 1.43 7.34 -8.89
CA LYS A 278 0.36 8.18 -8.36
C LYS A 278 0.37 8.10 -6.83
N PRO A 279 1.14 8.93 -6.12
CA PRO A 279 1.31 8.81 -4.67
C PRO A 279 0.06 9.21 -3.89
N PHE A 280 -0.11 8.61 -2.71
CA PHE A 280 -1.07 9.11 -1.75
C PHE A 280 -0.63 10.48 -1.23
N SER A 281 -1.61 11.36 -1.02
CA SER A 281 -1.40 12.62 -0.33
C SER A 281 -1.54 12.42 1.18
N GLN A 282 -0.73 13.10 1.96
CA GLN A 282 -0.84 13.14 3.42
C GLN A 282 -2.24 13.62 3.87
N PHE A 283 -2.85 14.54 3.10
CA PHE A 283 -4.22 15.04 3.35
C PHE A 283 -5.30 13.94 3.33
N ASN A 284 -5.03 12.84 2.62
CA ASN A 284 -5.95 11.72 2.46
C ASN A 284 -5.80 10.66 3.54
N GLY A 285 -4.95 10.92 4.54
CA GLY A 285 -4.75 10.08 5.70
C GLY A 285 -5.93 10.18 6.68
N SER A 286 -6.25 9.07 7.36
CA SER A 286 -7.13 9.09 8.51
C SER A 286 -6.72 8.03 9.53
N ILE A 287 -7.13 8.24 10.77
CA ILE A 287 -6.77 7.39 11.90
C ILE A 287 -8.05 6.98 12.60
N LEU A 288 -8.26 5.68 12.78
CA LEU A 288 -9.41 5.14 13.48
C LEU A 288 -8.93 4.41 14.74
N ARG A 289 -9.74 4.49 15.79
CA ARG A 289 -9.57 3.75 17.04
C ARG A 289 -10.80 2.88 17.23
N ASN A 290 -10.61 1.57 17.33
CA ASN A 290 -11.69 0.58 17.42
C ASN A 290 -12.75 0.79 16.31
N GLY A 291 -12.30 1.04 15.07
CA GLY A 291 -13.16 1.31 13.92
C GLY A 291 -13.86 2.67 13.88
N VAL A 292 -13.63 3.55 14.87
CA VAL A 292 -14.22 4.90 14.92
C VAL A 292 -13.15 5.96 14.59
N PRO A 293 -13.41 6.92 13.68
CA PRO A 293 -12.45 7.97 13.37
C PRO A 293 -12.03 8.78 14.61
N LEU A 294 -10.73 8.91 14.82
CA LEU A 294 -10.17 9.81 15.82
C LEU A 294 -10.14 11.24 15.27
N ALA A 295 -10.71 12.17 16.02
CA ALA A 295 -10.73 13.59 15.69
C ALA A 295 -9.52 14.34 16.27
N ASN A 296 -9.32 15.59 15.80
CA ASN A 296 -8.32 16.52 16.35
C ASN A 296 -6.85 16.04 16.28
N ILE A 297 -6.56 15.07 15.40
CA ILE A 297 -5.21 14.59 15.17
C ILE A 297 -4.41 15.63 14.38
N THR A 298 -3.24 15.99 14.90
CA THR A 298 -2.29 16.90 14.26
C THR A 298 -1.18 16.17 13.52
N GLY A 299 -0.93 14.91 13.87
CA GLY A 299 -0.01 14.01 13.18
C GLY A 299 0.02 12.63 13.83
N ALA A 300 0.58 11.66 13.14
CA ALA A 300 0.93 10.38 13.72
C ALA A 300 2.15 9.80 13.01
N LYS A 301 2.80 8.84 13.64
CA LYS A 301 3.88 8.07 13.02
C LYS A 301 3.93 6.69 13.62
N PHE A 302 4.51 5.76 12.87
CA PHE A 302 4.86 4.45 13.40
C PHE A 302 6.11 3.91 12.75
N THR A 303 6.70 2.96 13.45
CA THR A 303 7.80 2.11 13.02
C THR A 303 7.36 0.67 13.16
N TYR A 304 7.42 -0.09 12.07
CA TYR A 304 7.35 -1.55 12.10
C TYR A 304 8.76 -2.09 11.88
N SER A 305 9.28 -2.89 12.81
CA SER A 305 10.61 -3.49 12.71
C SER A 305 10.54 -5.01 12.89
N ASN A 306 11.24 -5.74 12.01
CA ASN A 306 11.45 -7.18 12.06
C ASN A 306 12.62 -7.59 12.96
N GLY A 307 13.29 -6.63 13.61
CA GLY A 307 14.39 -6.92 14.54
C GLY A 307 15.51 -7.74 13.90
N LEU A 308 15.87 -7.46 12.65
CA LEU A 308 16.83 -8.28 11.91
C LEU A 308 18.18 -8.40 12.63
N LEU A 309 18.75 -9.60 12.64
CA LEU A 309 20.09 -9.90 13.13
C LEU A 309 20.95 -10.43 11.99
N ILE A 310 22.18 -9.94 11.93
CA ILE A 310 23.19 -10.42 10.99
C ILE A 310 23.77 -11.73 11.52
N VAL A 311 24.06 -12.67 10.62
CA VAL A 311 24.81 -13.90 10.90
C VAL A 311 26.25 -13.76 10.37
N PRO A 312 27.23 -13.37 11.21
CA PRO A 312 28.58 -13.03 10.77
C PRO A 312 29.51 -14.27 10.79
N ASN A 313 29.13 -15.33 10.07
CA ASN A 313 30.01 -16.50 9.95
C ASN A 313 31.27 -16.15 9.15
N LEU A 314 32.39 -16.82 9.45
CA LEU A 314 33.67 -16.59 8.78
C LEU A 314 33.58 -17.02 7.31
N ARG A 315 33.81 -16.07 6.40
CA ARG A 315 33.87 -16.31 4.95
C ARG A 315 35.12 -15.66 4.33
N PRO A 316 35.69 -16.24 3.27
CA PRO A 316 36.88 -15.70 2.62
C PRO A 316 36.64 -14.37 1.87
N ASP A 317 35.38 -14.02 1.61
CA ASP A 317 34.97 -12.79 0.93
C ASP A 317 34.63 -11.63 1.88
N ALA A 318 34.77 -11.85 3.21
CA ALA A 318 34.48 -10.87 4.25
C ALA A 318 33.03 -10.33 4.25
N LEU A 319 32.09 -11.07 3.66
CA LEU A 319 30.65 -10.79 3.66
C LEU A 319 29.94 -11.51 4.81
N ILE A 320 28.71 -11.09 5.10
CA ILE A 320 27.83 -11.77 6.05
C ILE A 320 27.23 -13.04 5.42
N ASP A 321 26.87 -14.03 6.23
CA ASP A 321 26.34 -15.30 5.72
C ASP A 321 24.85 -15.21 5.41
N ALA A 322 24.09 -14.66 6.37
CA ALA A 322 22.66 -14.48 6.29
C ALA A 322 22.20 -13.31 7.16
N ILE A 323 20.93 -12.96 7.02
CA ILE A 323 20.21 -12.04 7.90
C ILE A 323 18.95 -12.76 8.36
N ASP A 324 18.72 -12.84 9.66
CA ASP A 324 17.57 -13.53 10.25
C ASP A 324 16.63 -12.54 10.93
N PRO A 325 15.31 -12.61 10.68
CA PRO A 325 14.34 -11.82 11.43
C PRO A 325 14.22 -12.32 12.87
N THR A 326 13.95 -11.40 13.80
CA THR A 326 13.67 -11.72 15.20
C THR A 326 12.33 -11.16 15.65
N GLN A 327 12.21 -10.81 16.94
CA GLN A 327 10.97 -10.32 17.49
C GLN A 327 10.55 -9.01 16.82
N ILE A 328 9.34 -9.01 16.29
CA ILE A 328 8.72 -7.82 15.72
C ILE A 328 8.49 -6.80 16.83
N THR A 329 8.86 -5.55 16.55
CA THR A 329 8.56 -4.41 17.39
C THR A 329 7.77 -3.39 16.59
N ILE A 330 6.64 -2.94 17.15
CA ILE A 330 5.80 -1.91 16.53
C ILE A 330 5.53 -0.82 17.55
N ASN A 331 6.05 0.38 17.28
CA ASN A 331 5.88 1.54 18.14
C ASN A 331 5.45 2.74 17.29
N GLY A 332 4.81 3.71 17.91
CA GLY A 332 4.46 4.94 17.23
C GLY A 332 4.02 6.05 18.17
N SER A 333 3.56 7.14 17.59
CA SER A 333 2.92 8.22 18.33
C SER A 333 1.69 8.72 17.59
N VAL A 334 0.70 9.18 18.35
CA VAL A 334 -0.43 9.96 17.84
C VAL A 334 -0.40 11.31 18.56
N ASP A 335 -0.28 12.38 17.78
CA ASP A 335 -0.29 13.75 18.26
C ASP A 335 -1.68 14.35 18.05
N LEU A 336 -2.26 14.89 19.12
CA LEU A 336 -3.59 15.47 19.07
C LEU A 336 -3.67 16.80 19.80
N ARG A 337 -4.62 17.64 19.36
CA ARG A 337 -5.09 18.78 20.12
C ARG A 337 -6.10 18.29 21.14
N PHE A 338 -5.85 18.56 22.42
CA PHE A 338 -6.70 18.06 23.50
C PHE A 338 -8.09 18.68 23.41
N ALA A 339 -9.06 17.85 23.04
CA ALA A 339 -10.46 18.24 22.87
C ALA A 339 -11.41 17.31 23.64
N ASP A 340 -10.99 16.05 23.85
CA ASP A 340 -11.72 15.05 24.61
C ASP A 340 -10.76 14.14 25.39
N THR A 341 -11.32 13.33 26.28
CA THR A 341 -10.56 12.43 27.15
C THR A 341 -10.48 11.00 26.63
N THR A 342 -10.86 10.70 25.38
CA THR A 342 -11.01 9.32 24.89
C THR A 342 -9.73 8.51 25.03
N LEU A 343 -8.62 8.98 24.41
CA LEU A 343 -7.32 8.30 24.51
C LEU A 343 -6.73 8.38 25.93
N LEU A 344 -7.09 9.40 26.70
CA LEU A 344 -6.66 9.51 28.10
C LEU A 344 -7.35 8.45 28.99
N SER A 345 -8.64 8.20 28.77
CA SER A 345 -9.41 7.15 29.42
C SER A 345 -8.87 5.77 29.04
N ASP A 346 -8.59 5.54 27.75
CA ASP A 346 -7.98 4.30 27.27
C ASP A 346 -6.63 4.04 27.93
N ALA A 347 -5.76 5.06 27.95
CA ALA A 347 -4.45 4.97 28.60
C ALA A 347 -4.54 4.77 30.12
N THR A 348 -5.55 5.35 30.78
CA THR A 348 -5.74 5.23 32.24
C THR A 348 -6.31 3.86 32.61
N ASN A 349 -7.21 3.30 31.81
CA ASN A 349 -7.80 1.99 32.05
C ASN A 349 -6.84 0.85 31.65
N GLY A 350 -5.85 1.12 30.80
CA GLY A 350 -4.85 0.13 30.36
C GLY A 350 -5.39 -0.88 29.34
N ASN A 351 -6.61 -0.68 28.83
CA ASN A 351 -7.21 -1.56 27.84
C ASN A 351 -6.48 -1.43 26.50
N ALA A 352 -6.18 -2.57 25.88
CA ALA A 352 -5.70 -2.59 24.51
C ALA A 352 -6.77 -2.04 23.56
N ILE A 353 -6.33 -1.27 22.57
CA ILE A 353 -7.19 -0.72 21.50
C ILE A 353 -6.71 -1.22 20.14
N GLU A 354 -7.60 -1.25 19.16
CA GLU A 354 -7.22 -1.33 17.76
C GLU A 354 -6.93 0.08 17.24
N LEU A 355 -5.81 0.24 16.53
CA LEU A 355 -5.46 1.49 15.87
C LEU A 355 -5.29 1.22 14.37
N GLN A 356 -5.99 1.99 13.55
CA GLN A 356 -5.92 1.91 12.10
C GLN A 356 -5.39 3.22 11.52
N LEU A 357 -4.36 3.14 10.68
CA LEU A 357 -3.79 4.27 9.96
C LEU A 357 -3.94 4.01 8.47
N GLN A 358 -4.73 4.83 7.79
CA GLN A 358 -5.15 4.56 6.41
C GLN A 358 -4.95 5.75 5.47
N TYR A 359 -4.63 5.45 4.21
CA TYR A 359 -4.69 6.36 3.07
C TYR A 359 -5.72 5.85 2.06
N GLN A 360 -6.52 6.77 1.52
CA GLN A 360 -7.47 6.48 0.44
C GLN A 360 -7.53 7.65 -0.54
N PHE A 361 -7.69 7.39 -1.84
CA PHE A 361 -7.96 8.50 -2.76
C PHE A 361 -9.34 9.12 -2.55
N PRO A 362 -9.56 10.39 -2.91
CA PRO A 362 -10.88 10.99 -2.87
C PRO A 362 -11.71 10.57 -4.11
N GLY A 363 -13.03 10.67 -4.01
CA GLY A 363 -13.94 10.40 -5.13
C GLY A 363 -13.98 8.92 -5.55
N LEU A 364 -14.28 8.66 -6.83
CA LEU A 364 -14.40 7.31 -7.38
C LEU A 364 -13.10 6.50 -7.26
N ASP A 365 -11.94 7.17 -7.28
CA ASP A 365 -10.64 6.53 -7.08
C ASP A 365 -10.48 5.94 -5.67
N GLY A 366 -11.18 6.47 -4.66
CA GLY A 366 -11.16 5.94 -3.30
C GLY A 366 -11.73 4.52 -3.20
N ASN A 367 -12.64 4.16 -4.11
CA ASN A 367 -13.15 2.80 -4.21
C ASN A 367 -12.07 1.84 -4.73
N ASN A 368 -11.08 2.33 -5.48
CA ASN A 368 -10.08 1.51 -6.16
C ASN A 368 -8.77 1.39 -5.37
N PHE A 369 -8.40 2.43 -4.61
CA PHE A 369 -7.08 2.50 -3.98
C PHE A 369 -7.16 2.85 -2.49
N LEU A 370 -6.67 1.93 -1.67
CA LEU A 370 -6.63 2.02 -0.21
C LEU A 370 -5.33 1.41 0.28
N LEU A 371 -4.68 2.05 1.24
CA LEU A 371 -3.68 1.42 2.11
C LEU A 371 -4.17 1.54 3.54
N ASN A 372 -4.36 0.43 4.25
CA ASN A 372 -4.78 0.43 5.64
C ASN A 372 -3.83 -0.43 6.49
N TRP A 373 -3.17 0.19 7.46
CA TRP A 373 -2.43 -0.48 8.51
C TRP A 373 -3.32 -0.64 9.73
N THR A 374 -3.60 -1.88 10.13
CA THR A 374 -4.35 -2.21 11.35
C THR A 374 -3.41 -2.83 12.38
N PHE A 375 -3.29 -2.18 13.53
CA PHE A 375 -2.59 -2.69 14.71
C PHE A 375 -3.63 -3.18 15.71
N HIS A 376 -3.65 -4.50 15.96
CA HIS A 376 -4.80 -5.18 16.59
C HIS A 376 -4.85 -5.05 18.11
N SER A 377 -3.71 -4.80 18.76
CA SER A 377 -3.60 -4.65 20.21
C SER A 377 -2.57 -3.58 20.53
N VAL A 378 -3.02 -2.34 20.72
CA VAL A 378 -2.17 -1.18 21.00
C VAL A 378 -2.36 -0.74 22.44
N HIS A 379 -1.25 -0.57 23.15
CA HIS A 379 -1.21 -0.07 24.51
C HIS A 379 -0.74 1.38 24.54
N LEU A 380 -1.48 2.21 25.26
CA LEU A 380 -1.21 3.64 25.44
C LEU A 380 -0.71 3.87 26.87
N PRO A 381 0.53 4.34 27.09
CA PRO A 381 0.96 4.84 28.36
C PRO A 381 0.27 6.19 28.64
N ARG A 382 0.07 6.51 29.91
CA ARG A 382 -0.50 7.79 30.33
C ARG A 382 0.44 8.94 29.96
N PRO A 383 0.04 9.87 29.08
CA PRO A 383 0.91 10.99 28.71
C PRO A 383 0.89 12.08 29.78
N LYS A 384 1.91 12.95 29.75
CA LYS A 384 1.85 14.25 30.41
C LYS A 384 1.06 15.22 29.52
N MET A 385 0.29 16.12 30.12
CA MET A 385 -0.42 17.19 29.41
C MET A 385 0.12 18.55 29.86
N PRO A 386 1.27 19.00 29.32
CA PRO A 386 1.85 20.28 29.69
C PRO A 386 1.02 21.45 29.12
N ILE A 387 0.91 22.52 29.90
CA ILE A 387 0.28 23.78 29.47
C ILE A 387 1.40 24.78 29.19
N ASN A 388 1.71 24.99 27.91
CA ASN A 388 2.82 25.84 27.47
C ASN A 388 2.32 27.21 26.98
N GLY A 389 1.78 28.00 27.91
CA GLY A 389 1.26 29.34 27.62
C GLY A 389 -0.22 29.38 27.21
N PRO A 390 -0.71 30.52 26.67
CA PRO A 390 -2.14 30.76 26.44
C PRO A 390 -2.74 30.03 25.22
N GLY A 391 -1.95 29.20 24.52
CA GLY A 391 -2.38 28.45 23.35
C GLY A 391 -3.19 27.17 23.67
N GLY A 392 -3.59 26.44 22.62
CA GLY A 392 -4.26 25.16 22.79
C GLY A 392 -3.33 24.07 23.34
N VAL A 393 -3.83 23.23 24.24
CA VAL A 393 -3.07 22.11 24.81
C VAL A 393 -2.94 20.99 23.77
N GLN A 394 -1.72 20.49 23.59
CA GLN A 394 -1.42 19.34 22.73
C GLN A 394 -0.87 18.20 23.57
N ALA A 395 -1.19 16.96 23.18
CA ALA A 395 -0.69 15.76 23.82
C ALA A 395 -0.20 14.79 22.75
N SER A 396 0.92 14.13 23.06
CA SER A 396 1.47 13.03 22.25
C SER A 396 1.29 11.73 23.02
N PHE A 397 0.61 10.77 22.40
CA PHE A 397 0.43 9.43 22.94
C PHE A 397 1.40 8.49 22.23
N ASN A 398 2.55 8.21 22.86
CA ASN A 398 3.51 7.22 22.36
C ASN A 398 2.98 5.82 22.64
N TRP A 399 2.66 5.04 21.63
CA TRP A 399 2.00 3.76 21.78
C TRP A 399 2.90 2.60 21.35
N GLN A 400 2.58 1.40 21.84
CA GLN A 400 3.25 0.16 21.49
C GLN A 400 2.20 -0.88 21.11
N ALA A 401 2.38 -1.56 19.97
CA ALA A 401 1.53 -2.67 19.62
C ALA A 401 2.09 -3.99 20.18
N ALA A 402 1.20 -4.85 20.62
CA ALA A 402 1.47 -6.18 21.12
C ALA A 402 0.87 -7.24 20.19
N TYR A 403 1.28 -8.48 20.39
CA TYR A 403 0.67 -9.64 19.76
C TYR A 403 -0.78 -9.81 20.24
N ASN A 404 -1.70 -10.06 19.32
CA ASN A 404 -3.09 -10.38 19.65
C ASN A 404 -3.28 -11.90 19.56
N ASP A 405 -3.49 -12.57 20.69
CA ASP A 405 -3.61 -14.03 20.77
C ASP A 405 -4.79 -14.58 19.95
N ASN A 406 -5.93 -13.89 19.96
CA ASN A 406 -7.14 -14.32 19.25
C ASN A 406 -6.97 -14.29 17.73
N LEU A 407 -6.21 -13.32 17.23
CA LEU A 407 -5.96 -13.15 15.80
C LEU A 407 -4.63 -13.77 15.34
N SER A 408 -3.81 -14.20 16.30
CA SER A 408 -2.47 -14.75 16.10
C SER A 408 -1.55 -13.85 15.27
N LYS A 409 -1.64 -12.52 15.48
CA LYS A 409 -0.85 -11.50 14.77
C LYS A 409 -0.88 -10.16 15.51
N SER A 410 0.13 -9.32 15.29
CA SER A 410 0.20 -7.96 15.84
C SER A 410 -0.39 -6.93 14.88
N ALA A 411 -0.16 -7.11 13.57
CA ALA A 411 -0.60 -6.18 12.54
C ALA A 411 -1.14 -6.87 11.29
N THR A 412 -2.01 -6.16 10.57
CA THR A 412 -2.48 -6.52 9.24
C THR A 412 -2.44 -5.29 8.35
N VAL A 413 -1.91 -5.46 7.14
CA VAL A 413 -1.90 -4.40 6.12
C VAL A 413 -2.77 -4.83 4.97
N THR A 414 -3.72 -3.97 4.60
CA THR A 414 -4.58 -4.17 3.45
C THR A 414 -4.25 -3.12 2.41
N LEU A 415 -3.80 -3.56 1.24
CA LEU A 415 -3.57 -2.72 0.07
C LEU A 415 -4.62 -3.09 -0.99
N LYS A 416 -5.48 -2.14 -1.37
CA LYS A 416 -6.39 -2.29 -2.50
C LYS A 416 -5.84 -1.53 -3.69
N ASN A 417 -5.74 -2.16 -4.86
CA ASN A 417 -5.31 -1.52 -6.09
C ASN A 417 -5.74 -2.31 -7.35
N ASP A 418 -5.15 -1.99 -8.50
CA ASP A 418 -5.38 -2.63 -9.80
C ASP A 418 -4.27 -3.62 -10.22
N VAL A 419 -3.34 -3.95 -9.33
CA VAL A 419 -2.27 -4.93 -9.54
C VAL A 419 -2.79 -6.31 -9.14
N SER A 420 -2.61 -7.33 -9.98
CA SER A 420 -3.21 -8.64 -9.70
C SER A 420 -2.55 -9.41 -8.56
N ALA A 421 -1.23 -9.25 -8.39
CA ALA A 421 -0.46 -9.93 -7.34
C ALA A 421 0.91 -9.28 -7.13
N TYR A 422 1.48 -9.52 -5.94
CA TYR A 422 2.89 -9.27 -5.61
C TYR A 422 3.57 -10.60 -5.28
N ALA A 423 3.94 -11.35 -6.33
CA ALA A 423 4.54 -12.70 -6.24
C ALA A 423 5.97 -12.70 -5.71
#